data_AF-A0A1H7VDM4-F1
#
_entry.id   AF-A0A1H7VDM4-F1
#
_cell.length_a   1.000
_cell.length_b   1.000
_cell.length_c   1.000
_cell.angle_alpha   90.00
_cell.angle_beta   90.00
_cell.angle_gamma   90.00
#
_symmetry.space_group_name_H-M   'P 1'
#
loop_
_entity.id
_entity.type
_entity.pdbx_description
1 polymer ?
#
loop_
_entity_poly.entity_id
_entity_poly.type
_entity_poly.pdbx_seq_one_letter_code
_entity_poly.pdbx_strand_id
1 'polypeptide(L)'
;MCRLLGITNFDFATHRQIIDSFCDLARTGNVMAGDPPGHGDGWGMALHLNGRWEVHKSGRNLLEERDQVLSLLREVGECPVLILHLRKSAWSNSATTRHAHPFQHKNTVFAHNGTIYNYQGLIPGITVPGLAEDALDTEVFFLRLMSDPSPFLREAFLNTVSVIQRDYSFSALNCLFSDGRKLFAYRDYTKEPEYYSLFKASDKSSWFISSQPLTENFFWKLMKKKELLVV
;
A
#
# COMPACT_ATOMS: atom_id res chain seq x y z
N MET A 1 6.10 3.12 -10.83
CA MET A 1 5.22 3.30 -9.65
C MET A 1 4.19 2.20 -9.53
N CYS A 2 3.63 2.00 -8.33
CA CYS A 2 3.11 0.74 -7.79
C CYS A 2 1.60 0.49 -8.01
N ARG A 3 1.12 -0.68 -7.56
CA ARG A 3 -0.32 -0.99 -7.40
C ARG A 3 -0.62 -1.46 -5.97
N LEU A 4 -1.76 -1.03 -5.46
CA LEU A 4 -2.25 -1.29 -4.11
C LEU A 4 -3.54 -2.09 -4.18
N LEU A 5 -3.70 -3.05 -3.27
CA LEU A 5 -4.97 -3.70 -2.96
C LEU A 5 -5.12 -3.83 -1.44
N GLY A 6 -6.27 -3.47 -0.90
CA GLY A 6 -6.65 -3.67 0.49
C GLY A 6 -8.03 -4.32 0.54
N ILE A 7 -8.19 -5.32 1.41
CA ILE A 7 -9.44 -6.05 1.61
C ILE A 7 -9.71 -6.14 3.11
N THR A 8 -10.90 -5.71 3.56
CA THR A 8 -11.40 -6.04 4.90
C THR A 8 -12.22 -7.32 4.86
N ASN A 9 -12.24 -8.06 5.97
CA ASN A 9 -12.92 -9.36 6.09
C ASN A 9 -12.59 -10.27 4.90
N PHE A 10 -11.29 -10.44 4.66
CA PHE A 10 -10.79 -11.28 3.59
C PHE A 10 -11.13 -12.74 3.85
N ASP A 11 -11.55 -13.41 2.78
CA ASP A 11 -11.86 -14.83 2.68
C ASP A 11 -11.40 -15.28 1.29
N PHE A 12 -10.45 -16.20 1.25
CA PHE A 12 -9.85 -16.67 0.02
C PHE A 12 -10.85 -17.38 -0.91
N ALA A 13 -11.82 -18.11 -0.36
CA ALA A 13 -12.79 -18.85 -1.16
C ALA A 13 -13.69 -17.90 -1.97
N THR A 14 -14.10 -16.79 -1.36
CA THR A 14 -15.00 -15.81 -1.99
C THR A 14 -14.27 -14.70 -2.75
N HIS A 15 -13.05 -14.34 -2.34
CA HIS A 15 -12.28 -13.24 -2.93
C HIS A 15 -11.20 -13.69 -3.92
N ARG A 16 -11.13 -14.98 -4.25
CA ARG A 16 -10.10 -15.55 -5.15
C ARG A 16 -9.96 -14.78 -6.47
N GLN A 17 -11.07 -14.43 -7.11
CA GLN A 17 -11.06 -13.72 -8.39
C GLN A 17 -10.38 -12.35 -8.29
N ILE A 18 -10.62 -11.60 -7.20
CA ILE A 18 -9.97 -10.29 -6.98
C ILE A 18 -8.46 -10.47 -6.83
N ILE A 19 -8.04 -11.49 -6.08
CA ILE A 19 -6.62 -11.79 -5.88
C ILE A 19 -5.96 -12.11 -7.22
N ASP A 20 -6.56 -12.99 -8.03
CA ASP A 20 -6.02 -13.34 -9.35
C ASP A 20 -5.93 -12.11 -10.26
N SER A 21 -7.00 -11.30 -10.33
CA SER A 21 -6.99 -10.04 -11.10
C SER A 21 -5.91 -9.07 -10.63
N PHE A 22 -5.68 -8.96 -9.31
CA PHE A 22 -4.62 -8.11 -8.77
C PHE A 22 -3.25 -8.65 -9.13
N CYS A 23 -3.01 -9.97 -9.02
CA CYS A 23 -1.76 -10.59 -9.44
C CYS A 23 -1.46 -10.32 -10.92
N ASP A 24 -2.47 -10.34 -11.78
CA ASP A 24 -2.30 -10.05 -13.21
C ASP A 24 -1.82 -8.61 -13.48
N LEU A 25 -2.12 -7.66 -12.57
CA LEU A 25 -1.60 -6.30 -12.66
C LEU A 25 -0.07 -6.23 -12.59
N ALA A 26 0.61 -7.27 -12.08
CA ALA A 26 2.07 -7.34 -12.15
C ALA A 26 2.58 -7.31 -13.59
N ARG A 27 1.77 -7.78 -14.55
CA ARG A 27 2.03 -7.66 -15.99
C ARG A 27 1.28 -6.49 -16.63
N THR A 28 -0.01 -6.35 -16.33
CA THR A 28 -0.94 -5.51 -17.10
C THR A 28 -1.29 -4.18 -16.45
N GLY A 29 -0.88 -3.97 -15.19
CA GLY A 29 -1.25 -2.77 -14.45
C GLY A 29 -0.69 -1.53 -15.12
N ASN A 30 -1.48 -0.45 -15.16
CA ASN A 30 -1.07 0.81 -15.79
C ASN A 30 0.32 1.23 -15.29
N VAL A 31 1.12 1.84 -16.16
CA VAL A 31 2.43 2.40 -15.83
C VAL A 31 2.46 3.88 -16.23
N MET A 32 3.48 4.62 -15.79
CA MET A 32 3.64 6.01 -16.26
C MET A 32 4.04 6.01 -17.74
N ALA A 33 3.75 7.11 -18.43
CA ALA A 33 4.24 7.29 -19.79
C ALA A 33 5.77 7.18 -19.82
N GLY A 34 6.30 6.30 -20.68
CA GLY A 34 7.73 6.04 -20.83
C GLY A 34 8.30 4.93 -19.92
N ASP A 35 7.55 4.46 -18.92
CA ASP A 35 7.95 3.31 -18.11
C ASP A 35 7.78 1.99 -18.88
N PRO A 36 8.63 0.97 -18.64
CA PRO A 36 8.40 -0.37 -19.16
C PRO A 36 7.11 -0.97 -18.57
N PRO A 37 6.41 -1.88 -19.29
CA PRO A 37 5.17 -2.47 -18.81
C PRO A 37 5.36 -3.27 -17.51
N GLY A 38 4.29 -3.35 -16.71
CA GLY A 38 4.26 -4.16 -15.50
C GLY A 38 4.95 -3.57 -14.27
N HIS A 39 4.85 -4.32 -13.18
CA HIS A 39 5.28 -3.99 -11.82
C HIS A 39 6.16 -5.12 -11.28
N GLY A 40 7.42 -5.13 -11.72
CA GLY A 40 8.36 -6.22 -11.48
C GLY A 40 9.38 -5.98 -10.37
N ASP A 41 9.35 -4.83 -9.68
CA ASP A 41 10.41 -4.41 -8.75
C ASP A 41 10.15 -4.87 -7.31
N GLY A 42 9.39 -5.94 -7.15
CA GLY A 42 9.00 -6.52 -5.87
C GLY A 42 7.49 -6.63 -5.68
N TRP A 43 7.12 -7.35 -4.62
CA TRP A 43 5.76 -7.45 -4.12
C TRP A 43 5.75 -7.60 -2.60
N GLY A 44 4.59 -7.40 -2.00
CA GLY A 44 4.39 -7.82 -0.63
C GLY A 44 2.95 -7.87 -0.19
N MET A 45 2.78 -8.50 0.96
CA MET A 45 1.51 -8.84 1.57
C MET A 45 1.60 -8.63 3.08
N ALA A 46 0.54 -8.07 3.67
CA ALA A 46 0.33 -8.04 5.11
C ALA A 46 -1.03 -8.65 5.43
N LEU A 47 -1.03 -9.63 6.33
CA LEU A 47 -2.19 -10.38 6.81
C LEU A 47 -2.33 -10.16 8.32
N HIS A 48 -3.49 -9.73 8.80
CA HIS A 48 -3.71 -9.60 10.24
C HIS A 48 -4.31 -10.91 10.79
N LEU A 49 -3.58 -11.64 11.62
CA LEU A 49 -3.97 -12.95 12.14
C LEU A 49 -3.73 -13.01 13.65
N ASN A 50 -4.71 -13.48 14.42
CA ASN A 50 -4.56 -13.69 15.87
C ASN A 50 -4.00 -12.46 16.64
N GLY A 51 -4.39 -11.24 16.22
CA GLY A 51 -3.95 -9.99 16.83
C GLY A 51 -2.53 -9.52 16.47
N ARG A 52 -1.92 -10.11 15.44
CA ARG A 52 -0.59 -9.71 14.92
C ARG A 52 -0.57 -9.65 13.40
N TRP A 53 0.43 -8.98 12.84
CA TRP A 53 0.68 -8.97 11.40
C TRP A 53 1.65 -10.06 10.97
N GLU A 54 1.31 -10.76 9.90
CA GLU A 54 2.22 -11.61 9.14
C GLU A 54 2.52 -10.91 7.80
N VAL A 55 3.78 -10.50 7.61
CA VAL A 55 4.23 -9.70 6.47
C VAL A 55 5.19 -10.50 5.61
N HIS A 56 4.83 -10.72 4.34
CA HIS A 56 5.59 -11.49 3.37
C HIS A 56 5.91 -10.62 2.17
N LYS A 57 7.19 -10.52 1.80
CA LYS A 57 7.63 -9.60 0.74
C LYS A 57 8.81 -10.17 -0.03
N SER A 58 8.98 -9.71 -1.25
CA SER A 58 10.08 -10.08 -2.13
C SER A 58 10.52 -8.90 -2.99
N GLY A 59 11.80 -8.90 -3.36
CA GLY A 59 12.32 -8.00 -4.40
C GLY A 59 12.06 -8.49 -5.83
N ARG A 60 11.56 -9.73 -5.99
CA ARG A 60 11.28 -10.34 -7.30
C ARG A 60 9.91 -9.96 -7.83
N ASN A 61 9.69 -10.20 -9.12
CA ASN A 61 8.39 -10.01 -9.73
C ASN A 61 7.38 -11.02 -9.15
N LEU A 62 6.18 -10.54 -8.76
CA LEU A 62 5.12 -11.41 -8.22
C LEU A 62 4.77 -12.57 -9.18
N LEU A 63 4.89 -12.38 -10.49
CA LEU A 63 4.57 -13.43 -11.47
C LEU A 63 5.46 -14.67 -11.33
N GLU A 64 6.69 -14.51 -10.83
CA GLU A 64 7.63 -15.61 -10.58
C GLU A 64 7.29 -16.36 -9.28
N GLU A 65 6.57 -15.71 -8.36
CA GLU A 65 6.28 -16.21 -7.01
C GLU A 65 4.76 -16.31 -6.76
N ARG A 66 3.95 -16.28 -7.82
CA ARG A 66 2.48 -16.23 -7.74
C ARG A 66 1.92 -17.43 -7.00
N ASP A 67 2.43 -18.63 -7.27
CA ASP A 67 1.95 -19.85 -6.62
C ASP A 67 2.24 -19.85 -5.13
N GLN A 68 3.35 -19.26 -4.69
CA GLN A 68 3.67 -19.09 -3.27
C GLN A 68 2.67 -18.15 -2.60
N VAL A 69 2.39 -16.99 -3.21
CA VAL A 69 1.41 -16.02 -2.69
C VAL A 69 0.02 -16.66 -2.57
N LEU A 70 -0.43 -17.36 -3.61
CA LEU A 70 -1.73 -18.01 -3.63
C LEU A 70 -1.83 -19.19 -2.66
N SER A 71 -0.74 -19.92 -2.44
CA SER A 71 -0.70 -21.01 -1.48
C SER A 71 -0.81 -20.49 -0.06
N LEU A 72 -0.07 -19.41 0.27
CA LEU A 72 -0.15 -18.77 1.58
C LEU A 72 -1.54 -18.19 1.85
N LEU A 73 -2.14 -17.48 0.89
CA LEU A 73 -3.50 -16.97 1.02
C LEU A 73 -4.55 -18.08 1.21
N ARG A 74 -4.35 -19.22 0.53
CA ARG A 74 -5.20 -20.41 0.70
C ARG A 74 -5.07 -21.03 2.08
N GLU A 75 -3.84 -21.14 2.58
CA GLU A 75 -3.54 -21.70 3.90
C GLU A 75 -4.14 -20.85 5.02
N VAL A 76 -4.04 -19.53 4.89
CA VAL A 76 -4.68 -18.59 5.83
C VAL A 76 -6.20 -18.73 5.81
N GLY A 77 -6.79 -18.88 4.62
CA GLY A 77 -8.23 -18.97 4.43
C GLY A 77 -8.92 -17.62 4.62
N GLU A 78 -8.95 -17.11 5.85
CA GLU A 78 -9.64 -15.87 6.21
C GLU A 78 -8.76 -14.96 7.09
N CYS A 79 -8.91 -13.64 6.93
CA CYS A 79 -8.31 -12.67 7.85
C CYS A 79 -9.09 -11.34 7.89
N PRO A 80 -9.11 -10.62 9.03
CA PRO A 80 -9.80 -9.33 9.13
C PRO A 80 -9.29 -8.27 8.13
N VAL A 81 -7.99 -8.24 7.84
CA VAL A 81 -7.40 -7.26 6.92
C VAL A 81 -6.27 -7.90 6.13
N LEU A 82 -6.36 -7.75 4.81
CA LEU A 82 -5.31 -8.07 3.83
C LEU A 82 -4.87 -6.79 3.12
N ILE A 83 -3.56 -6.54 3.02
CA ILE A 83 -2.98 -5.52 2.14
C ILE A 83 -1.97 -6.19 1.21
N LEU A 84 -2.11 -5.96 -0.09
CA LEU A 84 -1.21 -6.41 -1.14
C LEU A 84 -0.62 -5.21 -1.89
N HIS A 85 0.63 -5.36 -2.31
CA HIS A 85 1.37 -4.35 -3.05
C HIS A 85 2.17 -4.97 -4.18
N LEU A 86 2.10 -4.35 -5.36
CA LEU A 86 2.99 -4.61 -6.48
C LEU A 86 3.89 -3.41 -6.67
N ARG A 87 5.20 -3.64 -6.70
CA ARG A 87 6.17 -2.57 -6.68
C ARG A 87 6.70 -2.27 -8.07
N LYS A 88 6.82 -0.97 -8.35
CA LYS A 88 7.60 -0.44 -9.46
C LYS A 88 8.30 0.81 -8.99
N SER A 89 9.59 0.71 -8.74
CA SER A 89 10.33 1.71 -7.97
C SER A 89 10.57 2.99 -8.77
N ALA A 90 10.57 4.12 -8.08
CA ALA A 90 11.10 5.39 -8.60
C ALA A 90 12.62 5.53 -8.38
N TRP A 91 13.20 4.62 -7.60
CA TRP A 91 14.60 4.67 -7.15
C TRP A 91 15.39 3.51 -7.76
N SER A 92 16.57 3.81 -8.32
CA SER A 92 17.46 2.80 -8.90
C SER A 92 17.96 1.81 -7.85
N ASN A 93 18.27 0.58 -8.29
CA ASN A 93 18.86 -0.48 -7.45
C ASN A 93 18.11 -0.80 -6.16
N SER A 94 16.79 -0.60 -6.14
CA SER A 94 15.97 -0.78 -4.95
C SER A 94 15.03 -1.97 -5.04
N ALA A 95 15.10 -2.81 -6.10
CA ALA A 95 14.28 -4.02 -6.26
C ALA A 95 14.70 -5.12 -5.27
N THR A 96 14.39 -4.91 -3.99
CA THR A 96 14.80 -5.77 -2.88
C THR A 96 13.64 -5.99 -1.92
N THR A 97 13.68 -7.08 -1.16
CA THR A 97 12.71 -7.36 -0.08
C THR A 97 12.67 -6.24 0.96
N ARG A 98 13.81 -5.57 1.19
CA ARG A 98 13.99 -4.49 2.16
C ARG A 98 13.13 -3.26 1.84
N HIS A 99 13.03 -2.92 0.56
CA HIS A 99 12.29 -1.73 0.08
C HIS A 99 10.89 -2.07 -0.44
N ALA A 100 10.53 -3.35 -0.50
CA ALA A 100 9.17 -3.79 -0.81
C ALA A 100 8.20 -3.40 0.31
N HIS A 101 6.99 -3.04 -0.06
CA HIS A 101 5.88 -2.73 0.85
C HIS A 101 5.06 -3.99 1.12
N PRO A 102 4.27 -4.05 2.20
CA PRO A 102 4.09 -3.04 3.26
C PRO A 102 5.28 -2.92 4.24
N PHE A 103 5.48 -1.74 4.83
CA PHE A 103 6.33 -1.57 6.01
C PHE A 103 5.54 -1.84 7.28
N GLN A 104 6.21 -2.24 8.36
CA GLN A 104 5.57 -2.52 9.65
C GLN A 104 6.33 -1.84 10.79
N HIS A 105 5.59 -1.22 11.70
CA HIS A 105 6.10 -0.70 12.97
C HIS A 105 5.08 -1.02 14.06
N LYS A 106 5.49 -1.79 15.08
CA LYS A 106 4.59 -2.35 16.10
C LYS A 106 3.39 -3.05 15.42
N ASN A 107 2.16 -2.65 15.75
CA ASN A 107 0.94 -3.23 15.19
C ASN A 107 0.37 -2.46 13.98
N THR A 108 1.18 -1.62 13.33
CA THR A 108 0.75 -0.85 12.16
C THR A 108 1.52 -1.27 10.92
N VAL A 109 0.81 -1.45 9.81
CA VAL A 109 1.38 -1.69 8.48
C VAL A 109 1.06 -0.55 7.52
N PHE A 110 1.94 -0.29 6.55
CA PHE A 110 1.82 0.85 5.63
C PHE A 110 2.35 0.54 4.23
N ALA A 111 1.52 0.79 3.22
CA ALA A 111 1.83 0.64 1.80
C ALA A 111 1.55 1.94 1.04
N HIS A 112 2.43 2.32 0.12
CA HIS A 112 2.39 3.61 -0.57
C HIS A 112 2.59 3.45 -2.08
N ASN A 113 1.87 4.26 -2.84
CA ASN A 113 2.05 4.47 -4.26
C ASN A 113 2.19 5.98 -4.54
N GLY A 114 3.43 6.39 -4.73
CA GLY A 114 3.81 7.79 -4.89
C GLY A 114 5.29 7.97 -4.59
N THR A 115 5.75 9.21 -4.68
CA THR A 115 7.11 9.58 -4.33
C THR A 115 7.10 10.92 -3.62
N ILE A 116 7.73 10.98 -2.45
CA ILE A 116 8.03 12.24 -1.76
C ILE A 116 9.47 12.62 -2.12
N TYR A 117 9.63 13.78 -2.74
CA TYR A 117 10.94 14.29 -3.13
C TYR A 117 11.61 15.00 -1.95
N ASN A 118 12.93 14.91 -1.84
CA ASN A 118 13.71 15.45 -0.72
C ASN A 118 13.20 14.99 0.66
N TYR A 119 12.70 13.74 0.72
CA TYR A 119 12.10 13.14 1.90
C TYR A 119 13.05 13.10 3.11
N GLN A 120 14.37 13.18 2.90
CA GLN A 120 15.36 13.22 3.97
C GLN A 120 15.11 14.36 4.95
N GLY A 121 14.49 15.46 4.51
CA GLY A 121 14.08 16.55 5.40
C GLY A 121 13.03 16.14 6.44
N LEU A 122 12.33 15.02 6.28
CA LEU A 122 11.38 14.50 7.27
C LEU A 122 12.07 13.72 8.40
N ILE A 123 13.32 13.27 8.19
CA ILE A 123 14.07 12.42 9.13
C ILE A 123 14.23 13.06 10.52
N PRO A 124 14.52 14.37 10.68
CA PRO A 124 14.62 14.99 12.00
C PRO A 124 13.35 14.90 12.85
N GLY A 125 12.19 14.68 12.22
CA GLY A 125 10.92 14.46 12.92
C GLY A 125 10.66 13.01 13.32
N ILE A 126 11.57 12.07 13.04
CA ILE A 126 11.41 10.66 13.40
C ILE A 126 11.97 10.44 14.80
N THR A 127 11.10 10.07 15.74
CA THR A 127 11.44 9.79 17.14
C THR A 127 11.38 8.31 17.50
N VAL A 128 10.76 7.49 16.65
CA VAL A 128 10.70 6.03 16.81
C VAL A 128 11.96 5.35 16.25
N PRO A 129 12.40 4.22 16.83
CA PRO A 129 13.52 3.46 16.28
C PRO A 129 13.12 2.74 14.98
N GLY A 130 14.14 2.29 14.23
CA GLY A 130 13.97 1.40 13.09
C GLY A 130 14.23 2.04 11.72
N LEU A 131 14.60 3.32 11.66
CA LEU A 131 15.06 3.95 10.43
C LEU A 131 16.43 3.39 10.04
N ALA A 132 16.53 2.73 8.88
CA ALA A 132 17.82 2.30 8.35
C ALA A 132 18.50 3.41 7.55
N GLU A 133 19.82 3.27 7.38
CA GLU A 133 20.65 4.19 6.59
C GLU A 133 20.23 4.25 5.11
N ASP A 134 19.69 3.16 4.56
CA ASP A 134 19.24 3.03 3.18
C ASP A 134 17.73 3.29 2.99
N ALA A 135 17.07 3.87 3.99
CA ALA A 135 15.64 4.13 3.96
C ALA A 135 15.26 5.08 2.82
N LEU A 136 14.20 4.71 2.10
CA LEU A 136 13.61 5.51 1.02
C LEU A 136 12.38 6.28 1.52
N ASP A 137 11.84 7.11 0.65
CA ASP A 137 10.74 8.04 0.92
C ASP A 137 9.55 7.43 1.65
N THR A 138 9.11 6.22 1.29
CA THR A 138 7.96 5.60 1.97
C THR A 138 8.27 5.21 3.41
N GLU A 139 9.45 4.65 3.67
CA GLU A 139 9.79 4.24 5.03
C GLU A 139 9.95 5.46 5.93
N VAL A 140 10.58 6.51 5.41
CA VAL A 140 10.70 7.79 6.12
C VAL A 140 9.31 8.39 6.38
N PHE A 141 8.40 8.38 5.41
CA PHE A 141 7.02 8.81 5.60
C PHE A 141 6.32 7.99 6.70
N PHE A 142 6.44 6.67 6.65
CA PHE A 142 5.80 5.79 7.61
C PHE A 142 6.35 5.97 9.03
N LEU A 143 7.67 6.05 9.21
CA LEU A 143 8.26 6.26 10.52
C LEU A 143 8.00 7.67 11.06
N ARG A 144 7.88 8.68 10.18
CA ARG A 144 7.44 10.03 10.56
C ARG A 144 6.01 10.00 11.09
N LEU A 145 5.12 9.26 10.42
CA LEU A 145 3.75 9.01 10.89
C LEU A 145 3.75 8.33 12.26
N MET A 146 4.57 7.29 12.46
CA MET A 146 4.67 6.59 13.75
C MET A 146 5.29 7.44 14.87
N SER A 147 5.91 8.57 14.52
CA SER A 147 6.51 9.52 15.46
C SER A 147 5.55 10.66 15.86
N ASP A 148 4.37 10.73 15.24
CA ASP A 148 3.35 11.71 15.63
C ASP A 148 2.82 11.36 17.04
N PRO A 149 2.66 12.34 17.94
CA PRO A 149 2.25 12.10 19.32
C PRO A 149 0.76 11.75 19.48
N SER A 150 -0.06 11.88 18.43
CA SER A 150 -1.48 11.56 18.49
C SER A 150 -1.69 10.07 18.83
N PRO A 151 -2.52 9.73 19.84
CA PRO A 151 -2.87 8.35 20.12
C PRO A 151 -3.80 7.74 19.06
N PHE A 152 -4.35 8.58 18.17
CA PHE A 152 -5.25 8.17 17.12
C PHE A 152 -4.53 8.19 15.77
N LEU A 153 -4.47 7.01 15.13
CA LEU A 153 -3.72 6.79 13.90
C LEU A 153 -4.22 7.66 12.73
N ARG A 154 -5.53 7.95 12.69
CA ARG A 154 -6.13 8.83 11.67
C ARG A 154 -5.58 10.25 11.77
N GLU A 155 -5.57 10.81 12.96
CA GLU A 155 -5.12 12.16 13.25
C GLU A 155 -3.61 12.27 13.05
N ALA A 156 -2.84 11.26 13.50
CA ALA A 156 -1.40 11.15 13.23
C ALA A 156 -1.09 11.17 11.72
N PHE A 157 -1.88 10.44 10.94
CA PHE A 157 -1.78 10.41 9.48
C PHE A 157 -2.07 11.77 8.86
N LEU A 158 -3.16 12.42 9.25
CA LEU A 158 -3.53 13.73 8.71
C LEU A 158 -2.51 14.82 9.07
N ASN A 159 -1.95 14.79 10.29
CA ASN A 159 -0.87 15.70 10.69
C ASN A 159 0.37 15.52 9.81
N THR A 160 0.79 14.27 9.61
CA THR A 160 1.96 13.95 8.78
C THR A 160 1.76 14.35 7.32
N VAL A 161 0.59 14.05 6.75
CA VAL A 161 0.21 14.48 5.40
C VAL A 161 0.19 16.00 5.28
N SER A 162 -0.31 16.72 6.29
CA SER A 162 -0.33 18.18 6.28
C SER A 162 1.08 18.78 6.22
N VAL A 163 2.04 18.21 6.94
CA VAL A 163 3.46 18.60 6.85
C VAL A 163 4.00 18.36 5.45
N ILE A 164 3.77 17.16 4.89
CA ILE A 164 4.25 16.82 3.53
C ILE A 164 3.65 17.77 2.49
N GLN A 165 2.35 18.03 2.56
CA GLN A 165 1.66 18.92 1.62
C GLN A 165 2.12 20.37 1.67
N ARG A 166 2.55 20.85 2.86
CA ARG A 166 3.00 22.23 3.05
C ARG A 166 4.45 22.42 2.65
N ASP A 167 5.31 21.47 3.02
CA ASP A 167 6.76 21.68 3.06
C ASP A 167 7.52 20.89 1.99
N TYR A 168 6.88 19.93 1.28
CA TYR A 168 7.57 19.02 0.36
C TYR A 168 6.86 18.91 -0.99
N SER A 169 7.67 18.72 -2.02
CA SER A 169 7.17 18.28 -3.33
C SER A 169 6.95 16.78 -3.31
N PHE A 170 5.81 16.33 -3.82
CA PHE A 170 5.50 14.91 -3.94
C PHE A 170 4.73 14.66 -5.24
N SER A 171 4.74 13.42 -5.72
CA SER A 171 3.97 13.02 -6.89
C SER A 171 2.55 12.57 -6.52
N ALA A 172 2.45 11.70 -5.52
CA ALA A 172 1.22 11.24 -4.88
C ALA A 172 1.49 10.75 -3.47
N LEU A 173 0.42 10.61 -2.69
CA LEU A 173 0.39 10.05 -1.33
C LEU A 173 -0.65 8.94 -1.23
N ASN A 174 -0.92 8.23 -2.34
CA ASN A 174 -1.88 7.13 -2.31
C ASN A 174 -1.36 6.05 -1.38
N CYS A 175 -2.09 5.73 -0.31
CA CYS A 175 -1.62 4.74 0.66
C CYS A 175 -2.76 3.91 1.23
N LEU A 176 -2.37 2.69 1.64
CA LEU A 176 -3.16 1.78 2.45
C LEU A 176 -2.40 1.51 3.73
N PHE A 177 -3.09 1.61 4.86
CA PHE A 177 -2.48 1.33 6.16
C PHE A 177 -3.52 0.79 7.14
N SER A 178 -3.05 0.10 8.18
CA SER A 178 -3.95 -0.53 9.14
C SER A 178 -3.27 -0.74 10.48
N ASP A 179 -4.05 -0.64 11.56
CA ASP A 179 -3.70 -1.01 12.93
C ASP A 179 -4.18 -2.43 13.31
N GLY A 180 -4.66 -3.19 12.33
CA GLY A 180 -5.23 -4.53 12.49
C GLY A 180 -6.73 -4.54 12.82
N ARG A 181 -7.32 -3.37 13.12
CA ARG A 181 -8.75 -3.21 13.40
C ARG A 181 -9.48 -2.51 12.27
N LYS A 182 -8.85 -1.50 11.68
CA LYS A 182 -9.41 -0.70 10.59
C LYS A 182 -8.46 -0.67 9.41
N LEU A 183 -9.00 -0.63 8.21
CA LEU A 183 -8.25 -0.34 7.00
C LEU A 183 -8.46 1.13 6.62
N PHE A 184 -7.35 1.83 6.45
CA PHE A 184 -7.31 3.21 6.03
C PHE A 184 -6.84 3.28 4.59
N ALA A 185 -7.52 4.08 3.78
CA ALA A 185 -7.13 4.36 2.40
C ALA A 185 -7.15 5.86 2.16
N TYR A 186 -6.04 6.39 1.63
CA TYR A 186 -5.93 7.80 1.29
C TYR A 186 -5.55 7.96 -0.17
N ARG A 187 -6.17 8.92 -0.86
CA ARG A 187 -5.83 9.28 -2.24
C ARG A 187 -5.47 10.76 -2.34
N ASP A 188 -4.24 11.07 -2.76
CA ASP A 188 -3.82 12.44 -3.09
C ASP A 188 -2.67 12.43 -4.10
N TYR A 189 -2.62 13.45 -4.95
CA TYR A 189 -1.70 13.53 -6.09
C TYR A 189 -1.51 14.97 -6.55
N THR A 190 -0.34 15.26 -7.13
CA THR A 190 -0.02 16.57 -7.74
C THR A 190 0.03 16.50 -9.27
N LYS A 191 0.18 15.29 -9.83
CA LYS A 191 0.25 15.01 -11.27
C LYS A 191 -0.43 13.67 -11.59
N GLU A 192 -0.67 13.39 -12.86
CA GLU A 192 -1.17 12.10 -13.37
C GLU A 192 -2.39 11.51 -12.61
N PRO A 193 -3.53 12.23 -12.53
CA PRO A 193 -4.73 11.79 -11.80
C PRO A 193 -5.20 10.37 -12.16
N GLU A 194 -5.10 10.01 -13.44
CA GLU A 194 -5.54 8.71 -13.97
C GLU A 194 -4.62 7.57 -13.51
N TYR A 195 -3.32 7.84 -13.42
CA TYR A 195 -2.34 6.88 -12.92
C TYR A 195 -2.42 6.70 -11.40
N TYR A 196 -2.50 7.81 -10.64
CA TYR A 196 -2.69 7.79 -9.19
C TYR A 196 -4.16 7.72 -8.81
N SER A 197 -4.86 6.80 -9.47
CA SER A 197 -6.20 6.41 -9.10
C SER A 197 -6.19 5.49 -7.87
N LEU A 198 -7.28 5.53 -7.13
CA LEU A 198 -7.58 4.62 -6.04
C LEU A 198 -9.09 4.48 -6.00
N PHE A 199 -9.57 3.27 -6.19
CA PHE A 199 -10.99 2.94 -6.26
C PHE A 199 -11.39 2.21 -4.99
N LYS A 200 -12.64 2.40 -4.60
CA LYS A 200 -13.28 1.67 -3.50
C LYS A 200 -14.53 0.96 -3.99
N ALA A 201 -14.76 -0.23 -3.47
CA ALA A 201 -15.98 -1.00 -3.61
C ALA A 201 -16.29 -1.69 -2.28
N SER A 202 -17.52 -2.16 -2.13
CA SER A 202 -17.94 -2.96 -0.98
C SER A 202 -18.90 -4.05 -1.44
N ASP A 203 -18.75 -5.25 -0.90
CA ASP A 203 -19.71 -6.33 -1.06
C ASP A 203 -19.86 -7.07 0.27
N LYS A 204 -21.11 -7.36 0.67
CA LYS A 204 -21.44 -7.94 1.97
C LYS A 204 -20.77 -7.18 3.12
N SER A 205 -19.87 -7.84 3.86
CA SER A 205 -19.10 -7.29 4.98
C SER A 205 -17.72 -6.77 4.58
N SER A 206 -17.33 -6.90 3.32
CA SER A 206 -15.96 -6.64 2.86
C SER A 206 -15.86 -5.33 2.10
N TRP A 207 -14.80 -4.59 2.36
CA TRP A 207 -14.39 -3.43 1.58
C TRP A 207 -13.18 -3.78 0.73
N PHE A 208 -13.19 -3.30 -0.52
CA PHE A 208 -12.11 -3.49 -1.48
C PHE A 208 -11.57 -2.12 -1.89
N ILE A 209 -10.28 -1.90 -1.73
CA ILE A 209 -9.60 -0.70 -2.18
C ILE A 209 -8.50 -1.12 -3.15
N SER A 210 -8.50 -0.60 -4.37
CA SER A 210 -7.51 -0.98 -5.37
C SER A 210 -7.07 0.21 -6.21
N SER A 211 -5.81 0.21 -6.68
CA SER A 211 -5.35 1.24 -7.63
C SER A 211 -6.12 1.22 -8.94
N GLN A 212 -6.73 0.10 -9.33
CA GLN A 212 -7.53 -0.04 -10.55
C GLN A 212 -8.72 -0.98 -10.28
N PRO A 213 -9.85 -0.85 -10.99
CA PRO A 213 -10.93 -1.83 -10.94
C PRO A 213 -10.39 -3.21 -11.32
N LEU A 214 -10.68 -4.23 -10.50
CA LEU A 214 -10.12 -5.59 -10.66
C LEU A 214 -11.11 -6.59 -11.28
N THR A 215 -12.40 -6.35 -11.09
CA THR A 215 -13.49 -7.23 -11.55
C THR A 215 -14.73 -6.40 -11.87
N GLU A 216 -15.53 -6.86 -12.83
CA GLU A 216 -16.81 -6.23 -13.20
C GLU A 216 -17.93 -6.52 -12.17
N ASN A 217 -17.73 -7.52 -11.31
CA ASN A 217 -18.69 -7.93 -10.28
C ASN A 217 -18.92 -6.86 -9.19
N PHE A 218 -18.07 -5.84 -9.12
CA PHE A 218 -18.22 -4.76 -8.14
C PHE A 218 -18.44 -3.42 -8.81
N PHE A 219 -19.26 -2.61 -8.17
CA PHE A 219 -19.38 -1.20 -8.52
C PHE A 219 -18.21 -0.42 -7.92
N TRP A 220 -17.12 -0.28 -8.69
CA TRP A 220 -15.95 0.48 -8.29
C TRP A 220 -16.20 1.99 -8.39
N LYS A 221 -16.02 2.70 -7.27
CA LYS A 221 -16.07 4.16 -7.23
C LYS A 221 -14.68 4.73 -7.04
N LEU A 222 -14.28 5.65 -7.93
CA LEU A 222 -13.04 6.40 -7.76
C LEU A 222 -13.11 7.25 -6.48
N MET A 223 -12.11 7.12 -5.61
CA MET A 223 -11.95 8.00 -4.45
C MET A 223 -11.62 9.42 -4.90
N LYS A 224 -12.16 10.43 -4.23
CA LYS A 224 -11.86 11.83 -4.51
C LYS A 224 -10.42 12.16 -4.11
N LYS A 225 -9.86 13.22 -4.70
CA LYS A 225 -8.59 13.79 -4.26
C LYS A 225 -8.70 14.26 -2.80
N LYS A 226 -7.69 13.96 -1.99
CA LYS A 226 -7.64 14.17 -0.52
C LYS A 226 -8.71 13.41 0.26
N GLU A 227 -9.30 12.37 -0.31
CA GLU A 227 -10.23 11.51 0.42
C GLU A 227 -9.46 10.54 1.32
N LEU A 228 -9.79 10.53 2.62
CA LEU A 228 -9.40 9.50 3.58
C LEU A 228 -10.63 8.64 3.91
N LEU A 229 -10.60 7.39 3.48
CA LEU A 229 -11.58 6.36 3.83
C LEU A 229 -11.06 5.56 5.04
N VAL A 230 -11.96 5.24 5.97
CA VAL A 230 -11.69 4.39 7.13
C VAL A 230 -12.81 3.35 7.21
N VAL A 231 -12.47 2.07 7.11
CA VAL A 231 -13.40 0.94 7.04
C VAL A 231 -12.97 -0.23 7.89
#